data_AF-A0A2Z2KE14-F1
#
_entry.id   AF-A0A2Z2KE14-F1
#
_cell.length_a   1.000
_cell.length_b   1.000
_cell.length_c   1.000
_cell.angle_alpha   90.00
_cell.angle_beta   90.00
_cell.angle_gamma   90.00
#
_symmetry.space_group_name_H-M   'P 1'
#
loop_
_entity.id
_entity.type
_entity.pdbx_description
1 polymer ?
#
loop_
_entity_poly.entity_id
_entity_poly.type
_entity_poly.pdbx_seq_one_letter_code
_entity_poly.pdbx_strand_id
1 'polypeptide(L)'
;MEETKTTIMEHEDNLLVRVNSSVMLGDKKYKLVSYEIWTDREKYKENILVEQKQGEQYIYCSNYATTDEEDMIQTFKRRFMN
;
A
#
# COMPACT_ATOMS: atom_id res chain seq x y z
N MET A 1 -7.42 14.01 9.00
CA MET A 1 -7.32 12.55 8.83
C MET A 1 -5.88 12.20 9.12
N GLU A 2 -5.63 11.40 10.14
CA GLU A 2 -4.26 10.99 10.49
C GLU A 2 -4.03 9.63 9.86
N GLU A 3 -3.08 9.56 8.93
CA GLU A 3 -2.66 8.35 8.26
C GLU A 3 -1.17 8.14 8.56
N THR A 4 -0.81 6.92 8.93
CA THR A 4 0.56 6.51 9.17
C THR A 4 0.87 5.30 8.32
N LYS A 5 1.87 5.41 7.46
CA LYS A 5 2.38 4.33 6.62
C LYS A 5 3.62 3.72 7.25
N THR A 6 3.72 2.40 7.19
CA THR A 6 4.88 1.65 7.70
C THR A 6 5.23 0.55 6.71
N THR A 7 6.43 0.59 6.14
CA THR A 7 6.94 -0.51 5.31
C THR A 7 7.19 -1.72 6.20
N ILE A 8 6.50 -2.83 5.90
CA ILE A 8 6.62 -4.08 6.66
C ILE A 8 7.44 -5.15 5.92
N MET A 9 7.55 -5.03 4.58
CA MET A 9 8.41 -5.91 3.77
C MET A 9 8.89 -5.18 2.52
N GLU A 10 10.07 -5.57 2.03
CA GLU A 10 10.67 -5.03 0.82
C GLU A 10 11.41 -6.14 0.06
N HIS A 11 11.31 -6.10 -1.27
CA HIS A 11 12.10 -6.93 -2.16
C HIS A 11 12.36 -6.18 -3.47
N GLU A 12 13.63 -5.95 -3.79
CA GLU A 12 14.04 -5.06 -4.88
C GLU A 12 13.39 -3.68 -4.75
N ASP A 13 12.70 -3.19 -5.78
CA ASP A 13 11.97 -1.91 -5.75
C ASP A 13 10.51 -2.04 -5.28
N ASN A 14 10.09 -3.25 -4.86
CA ASN A 14 8.73 -3.50 -4.42
C ASN A 14 8.60 -3.39 -2.90
N LEU A 15 7.50 -2.79 -2.42
CA LEU A 15 7.26 -2.55 -1.01
C LEU A 15 5.88 -3.08 -0.60
N LEU A 16 5.82 -3.74 0.56
CA LEU A 16 4.57 -3.98 1.27
C LEU A 16 4.49 -2.97 2.42
N VAL A 17 3.44 -2.15 2.39
CA VAL A 17 3.24 -1.04 3.32
C VAL A 17 1.93 -1.25 4.07
N ARG A 18 2.00 -1.21 5.39
CA ARG A 18 0.82 -1.14 6.25
C ARG A 18 0.39 0.30 6.41
N VAL A 19 -0.90 0.56 6.19
CA VAL A 19 -1.52 1.88 6.33
C VAL A 19 -2.47 1.83 7.52
N ASN A 20 -2.16 2.59 8.55
CA ASN A 20 -3.06 2.79 9.68
C ASN A 20 -3.70 4.18 9.53
N SER A 21 -5.02 4.24 9.53
CA SER A 21 -5.74 5.51 9.44
C SER A 21 -6.87 5.59 10.45
N SER A 22 -7.47 6.77 10.56
CA SER A 22 -8.67 6.94 11.35
C SER A 22 -9.67 7.87 10.66
N VAL A 23 -10.94 7.49 10.75
CA VAL A 23 -12.07 8.23 10.18
C VAL A 23 -13.06 8.57 11.29
N MET A 24 -13.63 9.77 11.24
CA MET A 24 -14.74 10.16 12.10
C MET A 24 -16.06 9.83 11.39
N LEU A 25 -16.93 9.08 12.06
CA LEU A 25 -18.31 8.86 11.61
C LEU A 25 -19.23 9.37 12.72
N GLY A 26 -19.79 10.56 12.52
CA GLY A 26 -20.49 11.30 13.57
C GLY A 26 -19.53 11.74 14.68
N ASP A 27 -19.85 11.38 15.91
CA ASP A 27 -19.07 11.65 17.12
C ASP A 27 -18.03 10.54 17.44
N LYS A 28 -17.97 9.48 16.62
CA LYS A 28 -17.11 8.32 16.86
C LYS A 28 -15.90 8.28 15.93
N LYS A 29 -14.73 7.97 16.52
CA LYS A 29 -13.48 7.72 15.79
C LYS A 29 -13.30 6.23 15.53
N TYR A 30 -13.21 5.85 14.26
CA TYR A 30 -12.95 4.49 13.82
C TYR A 30 -11.50 4.38 13.34
N LYS A 31 -10.81 3.32 13.77
CA LYS A 31 -9.47 2.97 13.27
C LYS A 31 -9.63 2.04 12.08
N LEU A 32 -8.84 2.27 11.04
CA LEU A 32 -8.80 1.46 9.84
C LEU A 32 -7.37 0.97 9.63
N VAL A 33 -7.25 -0.27 9.16
CA VAL A 33 -6.00 -0.85 8.70
C VAL A 33 -6.22 -1.29 7.26
N SER A 34 -5.30 -0.92 6.39
CA SER A 34 -5.21 -1.43 5.03
C SER A 34 -3.75 -1.66 4.68
N TYR A 35 -3.51 -2.32 3.55
CA TYR A 35 -2.17 -2.59 3.05
C TYR A 35 -2.02 -2.09 1.63
N GLU A 36 -0.85 -1.60 1.29
CA GLU A 36 -0.48 -1.19 -0.06
C GLU A 36 0.70 -2.04 -0.53
N ILE A 37 0.60 -2.55 -1.74
CA ILE A 37 1.75 -3.12 -2.46
C ILE A 37 2.18 -2.10 -3.50
N TRP A 38 3.42 -1.64 -3.38
CA TRP A 38 4.07 -0.73 -4.30
C TRP A 38 5.07 -1.47 -5.18
N THR A 39 5.12 -1.11 -6.46
CA THR A 39 6.03 -1.72 -7.45
C THR A 39 7.16 -0.80 -7.90
N ASP A 40 7.24 0.40 -7.33
CA ASP A 40 8.29 1.37 -7.59
C ASP A 40 8.50 2.22 -6.33
N ARG A 41 9.72 2.17 -5.80
CA ARG A 41 10.11 2.85 -4.56
C ARG A 41 10.16 4.36 -4.70
N GLU A 42 10.57 4.89 -5.85
CA GLU A 42 10.60 6.33 -6.07
C GLU A 42 9.17 6.86 -6.19
N LYS A 43 8.29 6.12 -6.88
CA LYS A 43 6.87 6.46 -6.93
C LYS A 43 6.19 6.38 -5.57
N TYR A 44 6.61 5.46 -4.71
CA TYR A 44 6.17 5.44 -3.31
C TYR A 44 6.59 6.72 -2.56
N LYS A 45 7.85 7.13 -2.66
CA LYS A 45 8.36 8.35 -2.00
C LYS A 45 7.66 9.62 -2.51
N GLU A 46 7.37 9.68 -3.80
CA GLU A 46 6.64 10.78 -4.44
C GLU A 46 5.11 10.67 -4.24
N ASN A 47 4.63 9.56 -3.65
CA ASN A 47 3.21 9.21 -3.51
C ASN A 47 2.44 9.26 -4.84
N ILE A 48 3.07 8.79 -5.91
CA ILE A 48 2.48 8.71 -7.26
C ILE A 48 1.88 7.32 -7.46
N LEU A 49 0.55 7.23 -7.36
CA LEU A 49 -0.18 5.97 -7.48
C LEU A 49 -0.23 5.45 -8.93
N VAL A 50 -0.31 6.37 -9.89
CA VAL A 50 -0.53 6.09 -11.30
C VAL A 50 0.08 7.18 -12.18
N GLU A 51 0.64 6.82 -13.33
CA GLU A 51 1.14 7.77 -14.33
C GLU A 51 0.61 7.41 -15.73
N GLN A 52 0.49 8.42 -16.60
CA GLN A 52 0.40 8.19 -18.04
C GLN A 52 1.72 8.51 -18.72
N LYS A 53 2.27 7.56 -19.48
CA LYS A 53 3.49 7.72 -20.26
C LYS A 53 3.24 7.15 -21.65
N GLN A 54 3.51 7.95 -22.69
CA GLN A 54 3.41 7.52 -24.10
C GLN A 54 2.03 6.92 -24.49
N GLY A 55 0.95 7.37 -23.84
CA GLY A 55 -0.40 6.87 -24.09
C GLY A 55 -0.78 5.62 -23.29
N GLU A 56 0.11 5.10 -22.46
CA GLU A 56 -0.13 3.95 -21.58
C GLU A 56 -0.28 4.39 -20.12
N GLN A 57 -1.08 3.65 -19.35
CA GLN A 57 -1.28 3.86 -17.92
C GLN A 57 -0.45 2.88 -17.11
N TYR A 58 0.38 3.41 -16.21
CA TYR A 58 1.24 2.65 -15.30
C TYR A 58 0.70 2.79 -13.88
N ILE A 59 0.34 1.67 -13.24
CA ILE A 59 -0.18 1.63 -11.87
C ILE A 59 0.94 1.13 -10.96
N TYR A 60 1.33 1.94 -9.97
CA TYR A 60 2.44 1.64 -9.06
C TYR A 60 2.01 1.19 -7.67
N CYS A 61 0.74 1.37 -7.32
CA CYS A 61 0.20 1.01 -6.01
C CYS A 61 -1.09 0.20 -6.13
N SER A 62 -1.16 -0.91 -5.40
CA SER A 62 -2.37 -1.72 -5.21
C SER A 62 -2.77 -1.68 -3.73
N ASN A 63 -4.00 -1.21 -3.41
CA ASN A 63 -4.52 -1.18 -2.05
C ASN A 63 -5.37 -2.41 -1.74
N TYR A 64 -5.23 -2.92 -0.52
CA TYR A 64 -5.92 -4.10 0.01
C TYR A 64 -6.61 -3.75 1.32
N ALA A 65 -7.94 -3.83 1.32
CA ALA A 65 -8.77 -3.67 2.51
C ALA A 65 -8.89 -5.02 3.24
N THR A 66 -7.82 -5.40 3.95
CA THR A 66 -7.80 -6.54 4.86
C THR A 66 -7.17 -6.15 6.18
N THR A 67 -7.48 -6.89 7.23
CA THR A 67 -6.84 -6.75 8.55
C THR A 67 -5.76 -7.80 8.80
N ASP A 68 -5.63 -8.81 7.94
CA ASP A 68 -4.67 -9.89 8.10
C ASP A 68 -3.31 -9.54 7.47
N GLU A 69 -2.29 -9.36 8.32
CA GLU A 69 -0.93 -9.02 7.90
C GLU A 69 -0.21 -10.20 7.26
N GLU A 70 -0.43 -11.43 7.75
CA GLU A 70 0.26 -12.63 7.28
C GLU A 70 -0.20 -12.98 5.86
N ASP A 71 -1.51 -12.90 5.60
CA ASP A 71 -2.07 -13.08 4.25
C ASP A 71 -1.46 -12.09 3.24
N MET A 72 -1.21 -10.84 3.68
CA MET A 72 -0.59 -9.81 2.84
C MET A 72 0.90 -10.07 2.61
N ILE A 73 1.61 -10.57 3.62
CA ILE A 73 3.00 -11.02 3.49
C ILE A 73 3.09 -12.18 2.47
N GLN A 74 2.22 -13.18 2.58
CA GLN A 74 2.20 -14.31 1.64
C GLN A 74 1.83 -13.86 0.22
N THR A 75 0.89 -12.90 0.10
CA THR A 75 0.53 -12.29 -1.18
C THR A 75 1.71 -11.56 -1.82
N PHE A 76 2.47 -10.80 -1.04
CA PHE A 76 3.67 -10.10 -1.50
C PHE A 76 4.77 -11.09 -1.94
N LYS A 77 5.09 -12.07 -1.10
CA LYS A 77 6.08 -13.12 -1.40
C LYS A 77 5.74 -13.86 -2.68
N ARG A 78 4.47 -14.29 -2.84
CA ARG A 78 4.01 -15.00 -4.04
C ARG A 78 4.20 -14.18 -5.32
N ARG A 79 4.12 -12.86 -5.22
CA ARG A 79 4.19 -11.95 -6.38
C ARG A 79 5.61 -11.61 -6.81
N PHE A 80 6.56 -11.53 -5.88
CA PHE A 80 7.90 -10.99 -6.16
C PHE A 80 9.07 -11.86 -5.72
N MET A 81 8.85 -12.88 -4.90
CA MET A 81 9.92 -13.66 -4.25
C MET A 81 9.86 -15.17 -4.56
N ASN A 82 9.00 -15.57 -5.49
CA ASN A 82 8.88 -16.94 -5.96
C ASN A 82 9.72 -17.18 -7.21
#